data_AF-C5FHE4-F1
#
_entry.id   AF-C5FHE4-F1
#
_cell.length_a   1.000
_cell.length_b   1.000
_cell.length_c   1.000
_cell.angle_alpha   90.00
_cell.angle_beta   90.00
_cell.angle_gamma   90.00
#
_symmetry.space_group_name_H-M   'P 1'
#
loop_
_entity.id
_entity.type
_entity.pdbx_description
1 polymer ?
#
loop_
_entity_poly.entity_id
_entity_poly.type
_entity_poly.pdbx_seq_one_letter_code
_entity_poly.pdbx_strand_id
1 'polypeptide(L)'
;MSDSSSVRPTPASSLLPPGAGVEADEKEVSDNALQWGKEGCGHPLSASAAPAVPKPTLRLHFEDLGNQASSTFIKAVPDPYAVMQRAIGEIVKYIYTSPSNSAASGGRIQFNPSLPPTTSVSFILHDFQGVAYTIGVSSDNNKKEIHISLSYIAHTAGLKDTTAEIAGVIQHELVHCYQHTSPPGNSAPRPPSGLIEGIADFVRLKAGLGAAHWKRPASVNDLPKSWDAGYQSTAFFLEWIEDVKIGTGAVGLINDRLLRQGYRGVNGETFWNGLFGQDIFDLWIDYAEETTEIELLWTYKTQI
;
A
#
# COMPACT_ATOMS: atom_id res chain seq x y z
N MET A 1 32.74 15.53 -28.90
CA MET A 1 31.28 15.63 -28.71
C MET A 1 30.73 14.24 -28.94
N SER A 2 30.44 13.54 -27.84
CA SER A 2 29.92 12.17 -27.87
C SER A 2 28.97 12.06 -26.69
N ASP A 3 27.67 12.26 -26.95
CA ASP A 3 26.60 12.09 -25.97
C ASP A 3 26.43 10.59 -25.67
N SER A 4 26.72 10.18 -24.44
CA SER A 4 26.33 8.86 -23.94
C SER A 4 24.95 8.98 -23.29
N SER A 5 23.91 8.61 -24.02
CA SER A 5 22.55 8.47 -23.48
C SER A 5 22.55 7.37 -22.40
N SER A 6 22.37 7.79 -21.15
CA SER A 6 22.11 6.89 -20.03
C SER A 6 20.69 6.34 -20.16
N VAL A 7 20.56 5.10 -20.60
CA VAL A 7 19.30 4.35 -20.56
C VAL A 7 19.01 4.03 -19.09
N ARG A 8 17.93 4.61 -18.56
CA ARG A 8 17.44 4.37 -17.20
C ARG A 8 16.63 3.08 -17.18
N PRO A 9 16.78 2.20 -16.17
CA PRO A 9 15.90 1.05 -16.00
C PRO A 9 14.47 1.51 -15.67
N THR A 10 13.48 0.95 -16.35
CA THR A 10 12.06 1.12 -16.05
C THR A 10 11.75 0.44 -14.71
N PRO A 11 11.01 1.08 -13.78
CA PRO A 11 10.50 0.37 -12.61
C PRO A 11 9.53 -0.74 -13.04
N ALA A 12 9.49 -1.83 -12.26
CA ALA A 12 8.59 -2.94 -12.54
C ALA A 12 7.13 -2.48 -12.45
N SER A 13 6.41 -2.60 -13.56
CA SER A 13 4.95 -2.43 -13.62
C SER A 13 4.27 -3.45 -12.71
N SER A 14 3.13 -3.10 -12.10
CA SER A 14 2.32 -4.05 -11.34
C SER A 14 2.04 -5.27 -12.22
N LEU A 15 2.55 -6.42 -11.78
CA LEU A 15 2.60 -7.63 -12.58
C LEU A 15 1.19 -8.19 -12.79
N LEU A 16 0.96 -8.73 -13.98
CA LEU A 16 -0.11 -9.71 -14.19
C LEU A 16 0.11 -10.91 -13.24
N PRO A 17 -0.94 -11.60 -12.78
CA PRO A 17 -0.83 -12.69 -11.81
C PRO A 17 0.14 -13.79 -12.30
N PRO A 18 0.89 -14.47 -11.39
CA PRO A 18 2.20 -15.01 -11.72
C PRO A 18 2.22 -16.45 -12.27
N GLY A 19 3.23 -16.70 -13.12
CA GLY A 19 3.71 -18.02 -13.52
C GLY A 19 5.26 -18.08 -13.60
N ALA A 20 5.87 -18.70 -12.59
CA ALA A 20 7.16 -19.43 -12.50
C ALA A 20 8.56 -18.77 -12.78
N GLY A 21 9.41 -18.80 -11.72
CA GLY A 21 10.89 -18.94 -11.70
C GLY A 21 11.71 -17.68 -11.99
N VAL A 22 12.80 -17.32 -11.30
CA VAL A 22 13.97 -18.09 -10.83
C VAL A 22 14.76 -17.29 -9.76
N GLU A 23 15.51 -18.03 -8.93
CA GLU A 23 16.36 -17.73 -7.77
C GLU A 23 17.62 -16.85 -7.98
N ALA A 24 18.18 -16.34 -6.86
CA ALA A 24 19.61 -16.23 -6.46
C ALA A 24 19.92 -14.85 -5.82
N ASP A 25 20.85 -14.64 -4.88
CA ASP A 25 21.58 -15.41 -3.85
C ASP A 25 22.31 -14.33 -2.99
N GLU A 26 22.72 -14.69 -1.79
CA GLU A 26 23.10 -13.86 -0.63
C GLU A 26 24.42 -13.05 -0.74
N LYS A 27 24.57 -12.02 0.13
CA LYS A 27 25.75 -11.86 1.03
C LYS A 27 25.64 -10.71 2.04
N GLU A 28 25.85 -11.08 3.32
CA GLU A 28 26.06 -10.25 4.52
C GLU A 28 27.34 -9.39 4.49
N VAL A 29 27.38 -8.28 5.27
CA VAL A 29 28.53 -7.91 6.16
C VAL A 29 28.09 -6.96 7.31
N SER A 30 28.45 -7.41 8.52
CA SER A 30 28.69 -6.84 9.87
C SER A 30 28.34 -5.40 10.34
N ASP A 31 27.75 -5.41 11.53
CA ASP A 31 27.73 -4.51 12.70
C ASP A 31 28.73 -3.34 12.83
N ASN A 32 28.19 -2.21 13.32
CA ASN A 32 28.73 -1.56 14.52
C ASN A 32 27.69 -0.65 15.20
N ALA A 33 27.43 -0.92 16.49
CA ALA A 33 26.50 -0.21 17.34
C ALA A 33 27.07 1.15 17.81
N LEU A 34 26.25 2.21 17.76
CA LEU A 34 26.50 3.45 18.49
C LEU A 34 25.27 3.84 19.32
N GLN A 35 25.56 4.06 20.59
CA GLN A 35 24.67 4.26 21.74
C GLN A 35 24.28 5.74 21.82
N TRP A 36 22.98 6.08 21.85
CA TRP A 36 22.51 7.46 22.03
C TRP A 36 21.92 7.68 23.43
N GLY A 37 22.44 8.70 24.11
CA GLY A 37 22.06 9.15 25.45
C GLY A 37 20.77 9.96 25.50
N LYS A 38 20.26 10.07 26.73
CA LYS A 38 19.03 10.76 27.14
C LYS A 38 19.12 12.29 26.98
N GLU A 39 17.94 12.89 26.77
CA GLU A 39 17.42 14.22 27.19
C GLU A 39 16.45 14.69 26.07
N GLY A 40 15.18 15.00 26.25
CA GLY A 40 14.42 15.45 27.42
C GLY A 40 13.78 16.79 27.07
N CYS A 41 12.57 16.81 26.49
CA CYS A 41 11.69 17.99 26.46
C CYS A 41 10.23 17.57 26.24
N GLY A 42 9.37 17.95 27.18
CA GLY A 42 7.95 17.59 27.21
C GLY A 42 7.10 18.47 26.31
N HIS A 43 6.08 17.87 25.70
CA HIS A 43 4.96 18.56 25.08
C HIS A 43 3.62 17.93 25.47
N PRO A 44 2.53 18.72 25.52
CA PRO A 44 1.26 18.32 26.11
C PRO A 44 0.55 17.24 25.31
N LEU A 45 -0.18 16.38 26.01
CA LEU A 45 -1.04 15.33 25.48
C LEU A 45 -2.23 15.96 24.73
N SER A 46 -2.08 16.25 23.45
CA SER A 46 -3.21 16.52 22.55
C SER A 46 -3.49 15.24 21.75
N ALA A 47 -4.70 14.70 21.90
CA ALA A 47 -5.19 13.61 21.06
C ALA A 47 -5.03 14.01 19.59
N SER A 48 -4.14 13.31 18.86
CA SER A 48 -3.79 13.70 17.50
C SER A 48 -4.95 13.38 16.56
N ALA A 49 -5.70 14.41 16.15
CA ALA A 49 -6.65 14.32 15.06
C ALA A 49 -5.90 14.00 13.74
N ALA A 50 -6.56 13.30 12.82
CA ALA A 50 -5.97 13.00 11.51
C ALA A 50 -5.48 14.28 10.81
N PRO A 51 -4.37 14.21 10.05
CA PRO A 51 -3.89 15.36 9.30
C PRO A 51 -4.93 15.79 8.27
N ALA A 52 -4.92 17.09 7.91
CA ALA A 52 -5.80 17.59 6.87
C ALA A 52 -5.51 16.90 5.52
N VAL A 53 -6.57 16.60 4.76
CA VAL A 53 -6.44 15.98 3.44
C VAL A 53 -5.70 16.92 2.50
N PRO A 54 -4.54 16.52 1.93
CA PRO A 54 -3.78 17.39 1.04
C PRO A 54 -4.51 17.58 -0.30
N LYS A 55 -4.23 18.72 -0.93
CA LYS A 55 -4.74 19.09 -2.25
C LYS A 55 -3.57 19.39 -3.19
N PRO A 56 -2.80 18.37 -3.61
CA PRO A 56 -1.72 18.58 -4.56
C PRO A 56 -2.26 19.08 -5.90
N THR A 57 -1.38 19.61 -6.76
CA THR A 57 -1.76 19.83 -8.16
C THR A 57 -1.94 18.47 -8.85
N LEU A 58 -3.12 18.22 -9.41
CA LEU A 58 -3.44 17.01 -10.14
C LEU A 58 -3.46 17.31 -11.64
N ARG A 59 -2.77 16.49 -12.45
CA ARG A 59 -2.77 16.61 -13.92
C ARG A 59 -3.20 15.31 -14.54
N LEU A 60 -3.95 15.37 -15.62
CA LEU A 60 -4.35 14.20 -16.40
C LEU A 60 -3.93 14.39 -17.85
N HIS A 61 -3.13 13.46 -18.35
CA HIS A 61 -2.58 13.46 -19.69
C HIS A 61 -3.03 12.20 -20.41
N PHE A 62 -3.65 12.38 -21.58
CA PHE A 62 -3.91 11.29 -22.53
C PHE A 62 -2.86 11.40 -23.62
N GLU A 63 -2.03 10.38 -23.79
CA GLU A 63 -1.02 10.36 -24.85
C GLU A 63 -1.69 10.15 -26.22
N ASP A 64 -2.78 9.38 -26.27
CA ASP A 64 -3.57 9.15 -27.47
C ASP A 64 -5.08 9.24 -27.19
N LEU A 65 -5.70 10.36 -27.54
CA LEU A 65 -7.17 10.54 -27.46
C LEU A 65 -7.94 9.77 -28.54
N GLY A 66 -7.28 9.37 -29.63
CA GLY A 66 -7.87 8.56 -30.69
C GLY A 66 -8.05 7.09 -30.30
N ASN A 67 -7.35 6.63 -29.25
CA ASN A 67 -7.51 5.30 -28.70
C ASN A 67 -8.88 5.12 -28.03
N GLN A 68 -9.57 4.02 -28.35
CA GLN A 68 -10.88 3.69 -27.77
C GLN A 68 -10.83 3.55 -26.24
N ALA A 69 -9.70 3.13 -25.67
CA ALA A 69 -9.48 3.03 -24.22
C ALA A 69 -9.52 4.40 -23.53
N SER A 70 -9.01 5.45 -24.18
CA SER A 70 -9.11 6.83 -23.65
C SER A 70 -10.57 7.25 -23.51
N SER A 71 -11.42 6.89 -24.48
CA SER A 71 -12.86 7.11 -24.39
C SER A 71 -13.51 6.26 -23.28
N THR A 72 -13.05 5.03 -23.05
CA THR A 72 -13.51 4.21 -21.92
C THR A 72 -13.20 4.87 -20.58
N PHE A 73 -11.98 5.38 -20.39
CA PHE A 73 -11.60 6.10 -19.18
C PHE A 73 -12.46 7.35 -18.95
N ILE A 74 -12.63 8.19 -19.98
CA ILE A 74 -13.44 9.43 -19.88
C ILE A 74 -14.88 9.12 -19.45
N LYS A 75 -15.46 8.03 -19.95
CA LYS A 75 -16.82 7.60 -19.56
C LYS A 75 -16.87 7.08 -18.13
N ALA A 76 -15.87 6.30 -17.72
CA ALA A 76 -15.80 5.72 -16.38
C ALA A 76 -15.49 6.77 -15.29
N VAL A 77 -14.70 7.80 -15.63
CA VAL A 77 -14.22 8.82 -14.70
C VAL A 77 -14.62 10.22 -15.21
N PRO A 78 -15.91 10.58 -15.15
CA PRO A 78 -16.40 11.85 -15.69
C PRO A 78 -15.93 13.07 -14.89
N ASP A 79 -15.65 12.90 -13.59
CA ASP A 79 -15.02 13.90 -12.73
C ASP A 79 -13.71 13.33 -12.14
N PRO A 80 -12.58 13.42 -12.89
CA PRO A 80 -11.32 12.87 -12.44
C PRO A 80 -10.78 13.57 -11.18
N TYR A 81 -11.06 14.86 -11.00
CA TYR A 81 -10.63 15.58 -9.82
C TYR A 81 -11.32 15.03 -8.56
N ALA A 82 -12.64 14.83 -8.60
CA ALA A 82 -13.38 14.27 -7.47
C ALA A 82 -12.91 12.85 -7.12
N VAL A 83 -12.67 11.98 -8.13
CA VAL A 83 -12.19 10.61 -7.90
C VAL A 83 -10.80 10.60 -7.26
N MET A 84 -9.86 11.36 -7.81
CA MET A 84 -8.49 11.43 -7.28
C MET A 84 -8.45 12.08 -5.88
N GLN A 85 -9.22 13.16 -5.66
CA GLN A 85 -9.26 13.83 -4.36
C GLN A 85 -9.93 12.97 -3.29
N ARG A 86 -10.94 12.17 -3.66
CA ARG A 86 -11.53 11.16 -2.78
C ARG A 86 -10.51 10.09 -2.41
N ALA A 87 -9.74 9.59 -3.38
CA ALA A 87 -8.72 8.58 -3.13
C ALA A 87 -7.62 9.07 -2.16
N ILE A 88 -7.22 10.35 -2.26
CA ILE A 88 -6.32 10.98 -1.28
C ILE A 88 -6.96 11.05 0.12
N GLY A 89 -8.28 11.31 0.17
CA GLY A 89 -9.04 11.26 1.42
C GLY A 89 -9.05 9.88 2.08
N GLU A 90 -9.27 8.81 1.31
CA GLU A 90 -9.24 7.43 1.82
C GLU A 90 -7.83 7.04 2.32
N ILE A 91 -6.77 7.49 1.63
CA ILE A 91 -5.38 7.30 2.11
C ILE A 91 -5.20 7.93 3.50
N VAL A 92 -5.60 9.20 3.66
CA VAL A 92 -5.47 9.90 4.95
C VAL A 92 -6.29 9.19 6.03
N LYS A 93 -7.49 8.75 5.69
CA LYS A 93 -8.37 8.01 6.59
C LYS A 93 -7.73 6.71 7.09
N TYR A 94 -7.18 5.89 6.20
CA TYR A 94 -6.77 4.53 6.57
C TYR A 94 -5.30 4.38 6.98
N ILE A 95 -4.39 5.25 6.54
CA ILE A 95 -2.95 5.11 6.87
C ILE A 95 -2.35 6.34 7.59
N TYR A 96 -3.17 7.34 7.94
CA TYR A 96 -2.75 8.54 8.68
C TYR A 96 -3.68 8.94 9.84
N THR A 97 -4.74 8.17 10.14
CA THR A 97 -5.62 8.44 11.28
C THR A 97 -5.17 7.66 12.50
N SER A 98 -5.21 8.31 13.67
CA SER A 98 -4.76 7.73 14.93
C SER A 98 -5.56 6.47 15.30
N PRO A 99 -4.88 5.43 15.80
CA PRO A 99 -5.58 4.29 16.39
C PRO A 99 -6.46 4.72 17.55
N SER A 100 -7.60 4.05 17.72
CA SER A 100 -8.45 4.29 18.88
C SER A 100 -7.68 3.95 20.17
N ASN A 101 -7.93 4.70 21.26
CA ASN A 101 -7.19 4.60 22.53
C ASN A 101 -7.11 3.18 23.14
N SER A 102 -7.95 2.23 22.71
CA SER A 102 -7.94 0.82 23.11
C SER A 102 -6.80 -0.02 22.52
N ALA A 103 -6.27 0.34 21.34
CA ALA A 103 -5.15 -0.38 20.71
C ALA A 103 -3.78 0.01 21.30
N ALA A 104 -3.70 1.12 22.05
CA ALA A 104 -2.48 1.63 22.68
C ALA A 104 -2.26 1.11 24.11
N SER A 105 -2.82 -0.06 24.45
CA SER A 105 -2.82 -0.60 25.81
C SER A 105 -1.50 -1.25 26.26
N GLY A 106 -0.46 -1.22 25.42
CA GLY A 106 0.86 -1.80 25.71
C GLY A 106 1.99 -0.82 25.38
N GLY A 107 2.30 0.10 26.29
CA GLY A 107 3.38 1.07 26.11
C GLY A 107 3.02 2.22 25.17
N ARG A 108 3.63 3.40 25.38
CA ARG A 108 3.37 4.62 24.61
C ARG A 108 3.87 4.49 23.17
N ILE A 109 3.14 3.79 22.31
CA ILE A 109 3.32 3.91 20.86
C ILE A 109 2.90 5.33 20.49
N GLN A 110 3.90 6.20 20.25
CA GLN A 110 3.65 7.56 19.78
C GLN A 110 3.34 7.53 18.29
N PHE A 111 2.11 7.88 17.94
CA PHE A 111 1.68 8.08 16.57
C PHE A 111 1.64 9.57 16.26
N ASN A 112 2.50 10.04 15.35
CA ASN A 112 2.53 11.43 14.89
C ASN A 112 2.59 11.47 13.35
N PRO A 113 1.47 11.21 12.68
CA PRO A 113 1.40 10.96 11.25
C PRO A 113 1.96 12.14 10.46
N SER A 114 2.90 11.86 9.54
CA SER A 114 3.46 12.86 8.63
C SER A 114 3.26 12.40 7.20
N LEU A 115 2.46 13.13 6.42
CA LEU A 115 2.29 12.87 5.00
C LEU A 115 3.60 13.16 4.23
N PRO A 116 3.95 12.37 3.20
CA PRO A 116 4.94 12.78 2.22
C PRO A 116 4.58 14.15 1.64
N PRO A 117 5.54 15.05 1.41
CA PRO A 117 5.29 16.41 0.94
C PRO A 117 4.99 16.46 -0.57
N THR A 118 4.12 15.57 -1.07
CA THR A 118 3.74 15.46 -2.47
C THR A 118 3.03 16.74 -2.94
N THR A 119 3.66 17.50 -3.83
CA THR A 119 3.17 18.78 -4.33
C THR A 119 2.35 18.64 -5.61
N SER A 120 2.64 17.62 -6.44
CA SER A 120 1.82 17.31 -7.61
C SER A 120 1.86 15.84 -8.00
N VAL A 121 0.76 15.36 -8.59
CA VAL A 121 0.65 14.03 -9.20
C VAL A 121 0.16 14.19 -10.64
N SER A 122 0.92 13.66 -11.59
CA SER A 122 0.52 13.62 -13.01
C SER A 122 0.10 12.20 -13.39
N PHE A 123 -1.13 12.05 -13.87
CA PHE A 123 -1.66 10.79 -14.39
C PHE A 123 -1.45 10.77 -15.90
N ILE A 124 -0.74 9.75 -16.40
CA ILE A 124 -0.34 9.64 -17.80
C ILE A 124 -0.93 8.34 -18.35
N LEU A 125 -1.88 8.47 -19.27
CA LEU A 125 -2.52 7.35 -19.94
C LEU A 125 -1.85 7.12 -21.27
N HIS A 126 -1.13 6.00 -21.39
CA HIS A 126 -0.41 5.61 -22.60
C HIS A 126 -0.39 4.09 -22.76
N ASP A 127 -0.03 3.62 -23.95
CA ASP A 127 0.01 2.18 -24.21
C ASP A 127 1.31 1.55 -23.67
N PHE A 128 1.17 0.49 -22.90
CA PHE A 128 2.26 -0.37 -22.44
C PHE A 128 1.70 -1.71 -21.90
N GLN A 129 2.59 -2.68 -21.66
CA GLN A 129 2.23 -3.96 -21.07
C GLN A 129 2.15 -3.87 -19.54
N GLY A 130 1.08 -4.39 -18.95
CA GLY A 130 0.81 -4.33 -17.50
C GLY A 130 -0.37 -3.43 -17.17
N VAL A 131 -0.50 -3.07 -15.89
CA VAL A 131 -1.69 -2.34 -15.37
C VAL A 131 -1.40 -0.86 -15.20
N ALA A 132 -0.53 -0.55 -14.24
CA ALA A 132 -0.13 0.80 -13.87
C ALA A 132 1.19 0.76 -13.09
N TYR A 133 1.83 1.92 -12.92
CA TYR A 133 2.95 2.10 -12.02
C TYR A 133 3.11 3.55 -11.58
N THR A 134 3.74 3.73 -10.42
CA THR A 134 4.03 5.04 -9.82
C THR A 134 5.53 5.32 -9.76
N ILE A 135 5.93 6.52 -10.16
CA ILE A 135 7.32 6.99 -10.05
C ILE A 135 7.41 8.38 -9.43
N GLY A 136 8.58 8.70 -8.86
CA GLY A 136 8.97 10.07 -8.52
C GLY A 136 9.71 10.73 -9.68
N VAL A 137 9.48 12.03 -9.88
CA VAL A 137 10.24 12.81 -10.87
C VAL A 137 11.67 13.00 -10.35
N SER A 138 12.66 12.65 -11.17
CA SER A 138 14.07 12.50 -10.76
C SER A 138 14.69 13.74 -10.11
N SER A 139 14.24 14.93 -10.47
CA SER A 139 14.72 16.21 -9.94
C SER A 139 13.95 16.69 -8.71
N ASP A 140 12.79 16.10 -8.42
CA ASP A 140 11.88 16.54 -7.38
C ASP A 140 10.96 15.38 -6.97
N ASN A 141 11.35 14.62 -5.94
CA ASN A 141 10.60 13.45 -5.50
C ASN A 141 9.24 13.82 -4.85
N ASN A 142 8.95 15.11 -4.65
CA ASN A 142 7.64 15.61 -4.23
C ASN A 142 6.67 15.70 -5.42
N LYS A 143 7.15 15.52 -6.65
CA LYS A 143 6.34 15.37 -7.85
C LYS A 143 6.30 13.90 -8.23
N LYS A 144 5.09 13.40 -8.43
CA LYS A 144 4.84 11.99 -8.75
C LYS A 144 4.20 11.88 -10.12
N GLU A 145 4.46 10.77 -10.79
CA GLU A 145 3.79 10.37 -12.02
C GLU A 145 3.18 8.99 -11.81
N ILE A 146 1.92 8.85 -12.23
CA ILE A 146 1.18 7.60 -12.24
C ILE A 146 0.90 7.29 -13.70
N HIS A 147 1.45 6.19 -14.19
CA HIS A 147 1.27 5.73 -15.55
C HIS A 147 0.20 4.64 -15.57
N ILE A 148 -0.82 4.79 -16.39
CA ILE A 148 -1.95 3.83 -16.48
C ILE A 148 -2.02 3.32 -17.91
N SER A 149 -2.04 1.99 -18.05
CA SER A 149 -2.00 1.35 -19.35
C SER A 149 -3.31 1.50 -20.10
N LEU A 150 -3.25 2.04 -21.33
CA LEU A 150 -4.38 2.06 -22.25
C LEU A 150 -4.80 0.63 -22.64
N SER A 151 -3.85 -0.32 -22.78
CA SER A 151 -4.20 -1.72 -23.05
C SER A 151 -4.98 -2.35 -21.89
N TYR A 152 -4.63 -1.99 -20.64
CA TYR A 152 -5.41 -2.43 -19.48
C TYR A 152 -6.78 -1.76 -19.41
N ILE A 153 -6.88 -0.44 -19.66
CA ILE A 153 -8.18 0.25 -19.73
C ILE A 153 -9.08 -0.34 -20.83
N ALA A 154 -8.52 -0.79 -21.96
CA ALA A 154 -9.29 -1.50 -22.97
C ALA A 154 -9.86 -2.82 -22.42
N HIS A 155 -9.08 -3.56 -21.65
CA HIS A 155 -9.53 -4.78 -20.99
C HIS A 155 -10.67 -4.52 -19.98
N THR A 156 -10.62 -3.42 -19.22
CA THR A 156 -11.65 -3.12 -18.22
C THR A 156 -13.04 -2.89 -18.80
N ALA A 157 -13.15 -2.56 -20.10
CA ALA A 157 -14.43 -2.44 -20.80
C ALA A 157 -15.25 -3.74 -20.85
N GLY A 158 -14.60 -4.90 -20.68
CA GLY A 158 -15.27 -6.20 -20.58
C GLY A 158 -15.66 -6.61 -19.16
N LEU A 159 -15.31 -5.82 -18.14
CA LEU A 159 -15.60 -6.13 -16.75
C LEU A 159 -17.03 -5.69 -16.37
N LYS A 160 -17.56 -6.32 -15.31
CA LYS A 160 -18.88 -5.98 -14.77
C LYS A 160 -18.97 -4.52 -14.31
N ASP A 161 -17.89 -3.99 -13.73
CA ASP A 161 -17.82 -2.61 -13.25
C ASP A 161 -16.49 -1.97 -13.64
N THR A 162 -16.44 -1.46 -14.87
CA THR A 162 -15.30 -0.72 -15.42
C THR A 162 -14.94 0.51 -14.56
N THR A 163 -15.94 1.19 -13.99
CA THR A 163 -15.74 2.41 -13.21
C THR A 163 -15.04 2.11 -11.90
N ALA A 164 -15.50 1.10 -11.17
CA ALA A 164 -14.88 0.65 -9.94
C ALA A 164 -13.45 0.13 -10.16
N GLU A 165 -13.19 -0.59 -11.26
CA GLU A 165 -11.84 -1.09 -11.56
C GLU A 165 -10.85 0.06 -11.83
N ILE A 166 -11.21 1.02 -12.68
CA ILE A 166 -10.35 2.17 -12.98
C ILE A 166 -10.11 3.03 -11.73
N ALA A 167 -11.17 3.28 -10.93
CA ALA A 167 -11.02 3.98 -9.67
C ALA A 167 -10.15 3.21 -8.66
N GLY A 168 -10.24 1.88 -8.65
CA GLY A 168 -9.41 0.99 -7.83
C GLY A 168 -7.93 1.05 -8.20
N VAL A 169 -7.60 1.04 -9.49
CA VAL A 169 -6.21 1.23 -9.95
C VAL A 169 -5.69 2.61 -9.57
N ILE A 170 -6.48 3.67 -9.76
CA ILE A 170 -6.12 5.03 -9.31
C ILE A 170 -5.86 5.06 -7.79
N GLN A 171 -6.71 4.41 -7.01
CA GLN A 171 -6.58 4.34 -5.55
C GLN A 171 -5.29 3.64 -5.14
N HIS A 172 -4.97 2.49 -5.74
CA HIS A 172 -3.75 1.73 -5.49
C HIS A 172 -2.51 2.58 -5.77
N GLU A 173 -2.38 3.13 -6.97
CA GLU A 173 -1.20 3.90 -7.38
C GLU A 173 -1.03 5.20 -6.56
N LEU A 174 -2.14 5.86 -6.21
CA LEU A 174 -2.07 7.03 -5.33
C LEU A 174 -1.54 6.66 -3.93
N VAL A 175 -1.77 5.45 -3.43
CA VAL A 175 -1.20 5.04 -2.14
C VAL A 175 0.33 5.06 -2.21
N HIS A 176 0.94 4.62 -3.31
CA HIS A 176 2.40 4.68 -3.49
C HIS A 176 2.97 6.11 -3.45
N CYS A 177 2.17 7.12 -3.79
CA CYS A 177 2.56 8.53 -3.69
C CYS A 177 2.62 9.03 -2.25
N TYR A 178 1.93 8.37 -1.33
CA TYR A 178 1.72 8.82 0.05
C TYR A 178 2.14 7.81 1.11
N GLN A 179 2.45 6.56 0.80
CA GLN A 179 2.94 5.61 1.80
C GLN A 179 4.46 5.77 2.04
N HIS A 180 4.89 5.43 3.24
CA HIS A 180 6.29 5.43 3.62
C HIS A 180 6.90 4.05 3.40
N THR A 181 8.15 4.02 2.96
CA THR A 181 8.92 2.78 2.74
C THR A 181 10.21 2.75 3.54
N SER A 182 10.71 3.91 3.97
CA SER A 182 11.91 4.05 4.79
C SER A 182 12.04 5.50 5.30
N PRO A 183 12.86 5.75 6.34
CA PRO A 183 13.18 7.10 6.79
C PRO A 183 13.99 7.89 5.73
N PRO A 184 13.75 9.19 5.55
CA PRO A 184 14.53 10.03 4.64
C PRO A 184 16.02 10.04 5.00
N GLY A 185 16.89 9.90 3.99
CA GLY A 185 18.35 10.02 4.16
C GLY A 185 19.01 8.89 4.95
N ASN A 186 18.31 7.79 5.23
CA ASN A 186 18.82 6.66 6.00
C ASN A 186 18.86 5.39 5.14
N SER A 187 19.86 4.54 5.37
CA SER A 187 19.98 3.18 4.82
C SER A 187 19.22 2.13 5.64
N ALA A 188 18.12 2.52 6.30
CA ALA A 188 17.32 1.57 7.08
C ALA A 188 16.79 0.46 6.15
N PRO A 189 16.64 -0.78 6.66
CA PRO A 189 16.13 -1.88 5.85
C PRO A 189 14.77 -1.53 5.25
N ARG A 190 14.58 -1.88 3.98
CA ARG A 190 13.30 -1.71 3.30
C ARG A 190 12.36 -2.86 3.65
N PRO A 191 11.04 -2.61 3.70
CA PRO A 191 10.06 -3.67 3.84
C PRO A 191 10.05 -4.55 2.59
N PRO A 192 9.55 -5.80 2.70
CA PRO A 192 9.28 -6.61 1.52
C PRO A 192 8.29 -5.91 0.60
N SER A 193 8.43 -6.11 -0.72
CA SER A 193 7.53 -5.52 -1.71
C SER A 193 6.08 -5.93 -1.48
N GLY A 194 5.84 -7.16 -1.02
CA GLY A 194 4.49 -7.62 -0.68
C GLY A 194 3.77 -6.77 0.37
N LEU A 195 4.48 -6.24 1.37
CA LEU A 195 3.89 -5.30 2.31
C LEU A 195 3.54 -3.96 1.65
N ILE A 196 4.39 -3.47 0.75
CA ILE A 196 4.20 -2.22 0.01
C ILE A 196 2.99 -2.30 -0.93
N GLU A 197 2.85 -3.40 -1.66
CA GLU A 197 1.68 -3.67 -2.52
C GLU A 197 0.43 -3.96 -1.68
N GLY A 198 0.59 -4.68 -0.58
CA GLY A 198 -0.48 -5.02 0.34
C GLY A 198 -1.10 -3.80 1.01
N ILE A 199 -0.32 -2.79 1.40
CA ILE A 199 -0.84 -1.53 1.95
C ILE A 199 -1.66 -0.77 0.89
N ALA A 200 -1.19 -0.73 -0.36
CA ALA A 200 -1.92 -0.09 -1.46
C ALA A 200 -3.27 -0.78 -1.71
N ASP A 201 -3.28 -2.11 -1.77
CA ASP A 201 -4.51 -2.87 -1.96
C ASP A 201 -5.40 -2.92 -0.71
N PHE A 202 -4.84 -2.76 0.49
CA PHE A 202 -5.61 -2.60 1.72
C PHE A 202 -6.43 -1.31 1.68
N VAL A 203 -5.84 -0.17 1.30
CA VAL A 203 -6.60 1.08 1.15
C VAL A 203 -7.65 0.96 0.05
N ARG A 204 -7.32 0.32 -1.07
CA ARG A 204 -8.26 0.00 -2.16
C ARG A 204 -9.44 -0.86 -1.66
N LEU A 205 -9.16 -1.89 -0.88
CA LEU A 205 -10.17 -2.76 -0.26
C LEU A 205 -11.09 -1.96 0.66
N LYS A 206 -10.52 -1.18 1.57
CA LYS A 206 -11.27 -0.37 2.56
C LYS A 206 -12.04 0.79 1.91
N ALA A 207 -11.66 1.23 0.72
CA ALA A 207 -12.41 2.17 -0.10
C ALA A 207 -13.62 1.51 -0.82
N GLY A 208 -13.79 0.18 -0.71
CA GLY A 208 -14.84 -0.56 -1.40
C GLY A 208 -14.57 -0.78 -2.89
N LEU A 209 -13.29 -0.71 -3.30
CA LEU A 209 -12.84 -0.77 -4.70
C LEU A 209 -12.07 -2.07 -5.02
N GLY A 210 -12.29 -3.13 -4.25
CA GLY A 210 -11.67 -4.43 -4.50
C GLY A 210 -11.99 -4.95 -5.91
N ALA A 211 -10.99 -5.52 -6.59
CA ALA A 211 -11.17 -5.96 -7.97
C ALA A 211 -12.16 -7.13 -8.04
N ALA A 212 -12.88 -7.25 -9.16
CA ALA A 212 -13.94 -8.26 -9.31
C ALA A 212 -13.47 -9.72 -9.16
N HIS A 213 -12.18 -9.98 -9.40
CA HIS A 213 -11.57 -11.31 -9.26
C HIS A 213 -11.03 -11.57 -7.84
N TRP A 214 -11.06 -10.58 -6.94
CA TRP A 214 -10.56 -10.77 -5.59
C TRP A 214 -11.45 -11.71 -4.81
N LYS A 215 -10.80 -12.65 -4.11
CA LYS A 215 -11.49 -13.66 -3.29
C LYS A 215 -10.83 -13.69 -1.93
N ARG A 216 -11.63 -13.43 -0.91
CA ARG A 216 -11.20 -13.65 0.47
C ARG A 216 -10.90 -15.14 0.64
N PRO A 217 -9.75 -15.51 1.22
CA PRO A 217 -9.47 -16.89 1.61
C PRO A 217 -10.62 -17.44 2.48
N ALA A 218 -11.12 -18.63 2.15
CA ALA A 218 -12.19 -19.27 2.92
C ALA A 218 -11.65 -20.40 3.80
N SER A 219 -10.44 -20.87 3.52
CA SER A 219 -9.73 -21.90 4.28
C SER A 219 -8.22 -21.62 4.26
N VAL A 220 -7.46 -22.31 5.11
CA VAL A 220 -5.99 -22.26 5.11
C VAL A 220 -5.40 -22.65 3.76
N ASN A 221 -6.07 -23.53 3.00
CA ASN A 221 -5.59 -23.97 1.69
C ASN A 221 -5.68 -22.87 0.62
N ASP A 222 -6.51 -21.84 0.84
CA ASP A 222 -6.64 -20.69 -0.05
C ASP A 222 -5.59 -19.61 0.23
N LEU A 223 -4.87 -19.71 1.36
CA LEU A 223 -3.85 -18.74 1.73
C LEU A 223 -2.59 -18.90 0.87
N PRO A 224 -1.92 -17.79 0.52
CA PRO A 224 -0.61 -17.87 -0.09
C PRO A 224 0.41 -18.52 0.86
N LYS A 225 1.52 -19.00 0.30
CA LYS A 225 2.61 -19.59 1.09
C LYS A 225 3.29 -18.59 2.05
N SER A 226 3.19 -17.29 1.78
CA SER A 226 3.81 -16.23 2.59
C SER A 226 2.82 -15.09 2.81
N TRP A 227 2.92 -14.46 3.98
CA TRP A 227 2.09 -13.32 4.38
C TRP A 227 2.29 -12.09 3.47
N ASP A 228 3.49 -11.94 2.91
CA ASP A 228 3.90 -10.87 2.00
C ASP A 228 3.82 -11.29 0.52
N ALA A 229 2.83 -12.12 0.15
CA ALA A 229 2.55 -12.42 -1.25
C ALA A 229 2.14 -11.19 -2.09
N GLY A 230 1.83 -10.07 -1.42
CA GLY A 230 1.43 -8.82 -2.05
C GLY A 230 -0.03 -8.76 -2.42
N TYR A 231 -0.42 -7.61 -2.95
CA TYR A 231 -1.74 -7.34 -3.51
C TYR A 231 -2.89 -7.75 -2.57
N GLN A 232 -3.98 -8.29 -3.12
CA GLN A 232 -5.17 -8.74 -2.38
C GLN A 232 -4.86 -9.64 -1.18
N SER A 233 -3.87 -10.53 -1.29
CA SER A 233 -3.61 -11.55 -0.27
C SER A 233 -3.07 -10.90 1.00
N THR A 234 -2.08 -10.02 0.84
CA THR A 234 -1.57 -9.22 1.95
C THR A 234 -2.60 -8.17 2.39
N ALA A 235 -3.42 -7.63 1.48
CA ALA A 235 -4.48 -6.69 1.84
C ALA A 235 -5.54 -7.28 2.78
N PHE A 236 -6.01 -8.52 2.53
CA PHE A 236 -6.95 -9.20 3.43
C PHE A 236 -6.35 -9.48 4.80
N PHE A 237 -5.06 -9.80 4.85
CA PHE A 237 -4.34 -9.98 6.11
C PHE A 237 -4.19 -8.67 6.88
N LEU A 238 -3.82 -7.57 6.21
CA LEU A 238 -3.76 -6.25 6.84
C LEU A 238 -5.13 -5.75 7.31
N GLU A 239 -6.20 -6.08 6.57
CA GLU A 239 -7.57 -5.84 7.01
C GLU A 239 -7.92 -6.65 8.26
N TRP A 240 -7.54 -7.93 8.34
CA TRP A 240 -7.72 -8.72 9.56
C TRP A 240 -6.94 -8.14 10.74
N ILE A 241 -5.69 -7.70 10.52
CA ILE A 241 -4.90 -7.00 11.54
C ILE A 241 -5.67 -5.77 12.06
N GLU A 242 -6.22 -4.97 11.14
CA GLU A 242 -6.93 -3.75 11.50
C GLU A 242 -8.30 -4.01 12.15
N ASP A 243 -9.13 -4.87 11.58
CA ASP A 243 -10.53 -4.98 11.95
C ASP A 243 -10.78 -6.03 13.05
N VAL A 244 -9.86 -6.98 13.23
CA VAL A 244 -10.04 -8.13 14.14
C VAL A 244 -8.96 -8.16 15.21
N LYS A 245 -7.68 -8.19 14.83
CA LYS A 245 -6.59 -8.50 15.77
C LYS A 245 -6.17 -7.32 16.65
N ILE A 246 -5.94 -6.15 16.03
CA ILE A 246 -5.31 -5.00 16.70
C ILE A 246 -6.28 -3.84 16.88
N GLY A 247 -7.06 -3.52 15.84
CA GLY A 247 -8.01 -2.41 15.84
C GLY A 247 -7.68 -1.32 14.81
N THR A 248 -8.69 -0.50 14.52
CA THR A 248 -8.63 0.58 13.54
C THR A 248 -7.40 1.46 13.74
N GLY A 249 -6.62 1.68 12.67
CA GLY A 249 -5.39 2.46 12.69
C GLY A 249 -4.10 1.62 12.77
N ALA A 250 -4.20 0.29 12.89
CA ALA A 250 -3.04 -0.61 12.91
C ALA A 250 -2.17 -0.46 11.65
N VAL A 251 -2.77 -0.35 10.46
CA VAL A 251 -2.00 -0.15 9.22
C VAL A 251 -1.37 1.25 9.16
N GLY A 252 -2.02 2.25 9.75
CA GLY A 252 -1.42 3.56 9.99
C GLY A 252 -0.15 3.48 10.85
N LEU A 253 -0.15 2.66 11.91
CA LEU A 253 1.04 2.43 12.74
C LEU A 253 2.18 1.78 11.96
N ILE A 254 1.88 0.82 11.08
CA ILE A 254 2.86 0.20 10.18
C ILE A 254 3.51 1.29 9.31
N ASN A 255 2.68 2.10 8.63
CA ASN A 255 3.15 3.18 7.76
C ASN A 255 4.00 4.22 8.52
N ASP A 256 3.58 4.64 9.70
CA ASP A 256 4.32 5.60 10.54
C ASP A 256 5.65 5.00 11.04
N ARG A 257 5.67 3.70 11.39
CA ARG A 257 6.90 3.02 11.80
C ARG A 257 7.92 2.93 10.66
N LEU A 258 7.46 2.68 9.43
CA LEU A 258 8.33 2.68 8.24
C LEU A 258 9.02 4.03 8.05
N LEU A 259 8.30 5.14 8.26
CA LEU A 259 8.89 6.49 8.23
C LEU A 259 9.94 6.69 9.32
N ARG A 260 9.67 6.26 10.55
CA ARG A 260 10.54 6.60 11.70
C ARG A 260 11.76 5.70 11.81
N GLN A 261 11.59 4.42 11.52
CA GLN A 261 12.58 3.40 11.87
C GLN A 261 12.95 2.49 10.69
N GLY A 262 12.15 2.46 9.63
CA GLY A 262 12.26 1.46 8.56
C GLY A 262 11.88 0.06 9.05
N TYR A 263 12.12 -0.96 8.23
CA TYR A 263 11.70 -2.34 8.48
C TYR A 263 12.76 -3.13 9.29
N ARG A 264 12.96 -2.75 10.56
CA ARG A 264 14.07 -3.27 11.39
C ARG A 264 13.86 -4.71 11.87
N GLY A 265 14.99 -5.38 12.10
CA GLY A 265 15.07 -6.76 12.61
C GLY A 265 15.23 -7.77 11.48
N VAL A 266 15.71 -8.98 11.79
CA VAL A 266 15.78 -10.05 10.80
C VAL A 266 14.35 -10.37 10.38
N ASN A 267 14.05 -10.25 9.09
CA ASN A 267 12.70 -10.39 8.53
C ASN A 267 11.62 -9.49 9.18
N GLY A 268 12.01 -8.40 9.84
CA GLY A 268 11.08 -7.46 10.48
C GLY A 268 10.69 -7.80 11.92
N GLU A 269 11.36 -8.75 12.59
CA GLU A 269 10.99 -9.17 13.96
C GLU A 269 10.84 -7.99 14.95
N THR A 270 11.75 -7.01 14.91
CA THR A 270 11.74 -5.83 15.78
C THR A 270 10.64 -4.85 15.38
N PHE A 271 10.38 -4.76 14.07
CA PHE A 271 9.32 -3.93 13.51
C PHE A 271 7.95 -4.38 14.02
N TRP A 272 7.61 -5.67 13.86
CA TRP A 272 6.30 -6.22 14.22
C TRP A 272 6.12 -6.33 15.73
N ASN A 273 7.10 -6.90 16.46
CA ASN A 273 7.02 -6.97 17.93
C ASN A 273 6.91 -5.59 18.57
N GLY A 274 7.66 -4.61 18.03
CA GLY A 274 7.63 -3.25 18.53
C GLY A 274 6.31 -2.51 18.25
N LEU A 275 5.48 -3.02 17.35
CA LEU A 275 4.16 -2.47 17.02
C LEU A 275 3.03 -3.20 17.74
N PHE A 276 3.06 -4.53 17.72
CA PHE A 276 1.92 -5.37 18.10
C PHE A 276 2.24 -6.38 19.20
N GLY A 277 3.48 -6.39 19.70
CA GLY A 277 3.92 -7.34 20.75
C GLY A 277 4.01 -8.79 20.28
N GLN A 278 3.91 -9.03 18.98
CA GLN A 278 4.02 -10.34 18.32
C GLN A 278 4.87 -10.19 17.06
N ASP A 279 5.56 -11.26 16.67
CA ASP A 279 6.21 -11.31 15.36
C ASP A 279 5.19 -11.59 14.24
N ILE A 280 5.66 -11.42 13.00
CA ILE A 280 4.81 -11.53 11.81
C ILE A 280 4.36 -12.96 11.52
N PHE A 281 5.13 -13.96 11.92
CA PHE A 281 4.78 -15.35 11.68
C PHE A 281 3.69 -15.80 12.65
N ASP A 282 3.78 -15.40 13.92
CA ASP A 282 2.70 -15.61 14.89
C ASP A 282 1.40 -14.92 14.44
N LEU A 283 1.48 -13.67 13.99
CA LEU A 283 0.32 -12.95 13.45
C LEU A 283 -0.28 -13.65 12.22
N TRP A 284 0.56 -14.20 11.34
CA TRP A 284 0.11 -14.92 10.15
C TRP A 284 -0.54 -16.27 10.51
N ILE A 285 -0.01 -16.97 11.51
CA ILE A 285 -0.62 -18.21 12.03
C ILE A 285 -1.99 -17.92 12.62
N ASP A 286 -2.09 -16.90 13.48
CA ASP A 286 -3.36 -16.48 14.08
C ASP A 286 -4.41 -16.16 12.99
N TYR A 287 -4.02 -15.44 11.93
CA TYR A 287 -4.89 -15.17 10.79
C TYR A 287 -5.35 -16.45 10.07
N ALA A 288 -4.45 -17.42 9.89
CA ALA A 288 -4.75 -18.69 9.25
C ALA A 288 -5.74 -19.54 10.07
N GLU A 289 -5.57 -19.58 11.39
CA GLU A 289 -6.48 -20.29 12.31
C GLU A 289 -7.87 -19.66 12.29
N GLU A 290 -7.99 -18.33 12.37
CA GLU A 290 -9.28 -17.64 12.33
C GLU A 290 -9.98 -17.75 10.96
N THR A 291 -9.23 -17.85 9.87
CA THR A 291 -9.79 -18.13 8.53
C THR A 291 -10.52 -19.47 8.51
N THR A 292 -10.08 -20.45 9.31
CA THR A 292 -10.71 -21.77 9.44
C THR A 292 -12.02 -21.71 10.26
N GLU A 293 -12.09 -20.88 11.29
CA GLU A 293 -13.31 -20.73 12.10
C GLU A 293 -14.47 -20.10 11.31
N ILE A 294 -14.15 -19.19 10.37
CA ILE A 294 -15.14 -18.62 9.45
C ILE A 294 -15.74 -19.73 8.57
N GLU A 295 -14.95 -20.66 8.05
CA GLU A 295 -15.43 -21.82 7.28
C GLU A 295 -16.45 -22.66 8.07
N LEU A 296 -16.16 -22.92 9.35
CA LEU A 296 -17.01 -23.72 10.23
C LEU A 296 -18.35 -23.02 10.51
N LEU A 297 -18.35 -21.71 10.75
CA LEU A 297 -19.56 -20.93 11.01
C LEU A 297 -20.49 -20.84 9.78
N TRP A 298 -19.91 -20.74 8.57
CA TRP A 298 -20.68 -20.72 7.32
C TRP A 298 -21.22 -22.10 6.94
N THR A 299 -20.45 -23.16 7.17
CA THR A 299 -20.90 -24.56 6.97
C THR A 299 -22.06 -24.90 7.90
N TYR A 300 -22.00 -24.47 9.15
CA TYR A 300 -23.07 -24.73 10.12
C TYR A 300 -24.37 -24.00 9.76
N LYS A 301 -24.30 -22.76 9.25
CA LYS A 301 -25.48 -21.96 8.87
C LYS A 301 -26.14 -22.40 7.56
N THR A 302 -25.44 -23.15 6.70
CA THR A 302 -25.98 -23.63 5.42
C THR A 302 -26.58 -25.04 5.49
N GLN A 303 -26.45 -25.71 6.65
CA GLN A 303 -27.06 -27.02 6.93
C GLN A 303 -28.37 -26.95 7.73
N ILE A 304 -28.85 -25.75 8.08
CA ILE A 304 -30.12 -25.49 8.79
C ILE A 304 -31.09 -24.76 7.85
#